data_AF-A0A5N5JX52-F1
#
_entry.id   AF-A0A5N5JX52-F1
#
_cell.length_a   1.000
_cell.length_b   1.000
_cell.length_c   1.000
_cell.angle_alpha   90.00
_cell.angle_beta   90.00
_cell.angle_gamma   90.00
#
_symmetry.space_group_name_H-M   'P 1'
#
loop_
_entity.id
_entity.type
_entity.pdbx_description
1 polymer ?
#
loop_
_entity_poly.entity_id
_entity_poly.type
_entity_poly.pdbx_seq_one_letter_code
_entity_poly.pdbx_strand_id
1 'polypeptide(L)'
;MATINKPLKPKPLTKLRSPILTLILCISAITLLCLFSSLISTNGFSFSSPKNLPNKPHRQHTTHEKYLYWGSRIDCPGKHCESCEGLGHQESSLRCALEEAMFLNRTFVMPSRMCINPIHNKKGILHQSDKWAESSCVMDTLYDMDLISETVPVILDNSKDWYRVLSTSMRLGARGVAHVEGISRVHIKENSHYSNLLLINRTASPLSWFMECKDRNNRSAIMLPYSFLPTMASQRLRDVADKVIALLGDYDSIHVRRGDKIKTRKDRFGVYRTLHPHLDRDTRPEFIHHKIEKWVPPGRTLFIASNEKTPGFFSPLAGRYKLAYSSNYSGILDPVIENNYQLFMIERLILMGAKTFIKTFKEDDTDLSLTDDPKKNTKSWQLPVYTMDEVE
;
A
#
# COMPACT_ATOMS: atom_id res chain seq x y z
N MET A 1 -66.09 -13.73 39.55
CA MET A 1 -66.07 -15.18 39.85
C MET A 1 -65.95 -15.93 38.54
N ALA A 2 -65.15 -17.00 38.56
CA ALA A 2 -64.48 -17.66 37.44
C ALA A 2 -65.34 -18.10 36.25
N THR A 3 -64.78 -18.02 35.05
CA THR A 3 -64.91 -19.07 34.04
C THR A 3 -63.57 -19.24 33.31
N ILE A 4 -62.99 -20.41 33.50
CA ILE A 4 -61.71 -20.87 32.96
C ILE A 4 -61.95 -21.38 31.55
N ASN A 5 -61.35 -20.76 30.53
CA ASN A 5 -61.32 -21.30 29.17
C ASN A 5 -60.00 -22.05 28.93
N LYS A 6 -60.12 -23.34 28.60
CA LYS A 6 -59.02 -24.22 28.16
C LYS A 6 -58.48 -23.75 26.79
N PRO A 7 -57.16 -23.85 26.54
CA PRO A 7 -56.60 -23.52 25.23
C PRO A 7 -56.83 -24.65 24.20
N LEU A 8 -57.27 -24.27 22.99
CA LEU A 8 -57.26 -25.14 21.80
C LEU A 8 -55.82 -25.38 21.35
N LYS A 9 -55.46 -26.66 21.15
CA LYS A 9 -54.25 -27.07 20.42
C LYS A 9 -54.42 -26.82 18.92
N PRO A 10 -53.50 -26.13 18.23
CA PRO A 10 -53.46 -26.14 16.78
C PRO A 10 -52.80 -27.42 16.26
N LYS A 11 -53.43 -28.04 15.24
CA LYS A 11 -52.88 -29.16 14.44
C LYS A 11 -51.62 -28.70 13.68
N PRO A 12 -50.59 -29.54 13.53
CA PRO A 12 -49.43 -29.20 12.71
C PRO A 12 -49.79 -29.19 11.22
N LEU A 13 -49.55 -28.06 10.56
CA LEU A 13 -49.58 -27.96 9.10
C LEU A 13 -48.29 -28.62 8.55
N THR A 14 -48.42 -29.83 7.99
CA THR A 14 -47.37 -30.48 7.21
C THR A 14 -47.16 -29.72 5.90
N LYS A 15 -46.20 -28.79 5.87
CA LYS A 15 -45.66 -28.25 4.61
C LYS A 15 -44.77 -29.32 3.98
N LEU A 16 -45.31 -30.05 3.01
CA LEU A 16 -44.57 -30.94 2.11
C LEU A 16 -43.57 -30.08 1.31
N ARG A 17 -42.35 -29.87 1.83
CA ARG A 17 -41.25 -29.31 1.04
C ARG A 17 -40.76 -30.43 0.12
N SER A 18 -41.15 -30.36 -1.15
CA SER A 18 -40.73 -31.31 -2.17
C SER A 18 -39.19 -31.35 -2.22
N PRO A 19 -38.55 -32.51 -1.97
CA PRO A 19 -37.09 -32.66 -1.98
C PRO A 19 -36.49 -32.32 -3.36
N ILE A 20 -37.31 -32.40 -4.41
CA ILE A 20 -36.94 -32.06 -5.79
C ILE A 20 -36.73 -30.54 -5.92
N LEU A 21 -37.56 -29.72 -5.28
CA LEU A 21 -37.42 -28.26 -5.36
C LEU A 21 -36.15 -27.79 -4.64
N THR A 22 -35.82 -28.40 -3.50
CA THR A 22 -34.56 -28.14 -2.80
C THR A 22 -33.35 -28.60 -3.59
N LEU A 23 -33.44 -29.73 -4.30
CA LEU A 23 -32.35 -30.20 -5.16
C LEU A 23 -32.10 -29.26 -6.34
N ILE A 24 -33.17 -28.77 -6.99
CA ILE A 24 -33.07 -27.79 -8.09
C ILE A 24 -32.44 -26.48 -7.59
N LEU A 25 -32.86 -26.00 -6.41
CA LEU A 25 -32.27 -24.81 -5.78
C LEU A 25 -30.78 -25.00 -5.47
N CYS A 26 -30.38 -26.17 -4.93
CA CYS A 26 -28.97 -26.46 -4.67
C CYS A 26 -28.15 -26.54 -5.97
N ILE A 27 -28.66 -27.22 -7.00
CA ILE A 27 -27.97 -27.32 -8.30
C ILE A 27 -27.80 -25.94 -8.91
N SER A 28 -28.86 -25.12 -8.92
CA SER A 28 -28.81 -23.76 -9.46
C SER A 28 -27.81 -22.87 -8.71
N ALA A 29 -27.74 -22.97 -7.38
CA ALA A 29 -26.75 -22.26 -6.56
C ALA A 29 -25.31 -22.72 -6.85
N ILE A 30 -25.08 -24.02 -7.03
CA ILE A 30 -23.76 -24.57 -7.40
C ILE A 30 -23.35 -24.08 -8.78
N THR A 31 -24.23 -24.11 -9.78
CA THR A 31 -23.93 -23.55 -11.10
C THR A 31 -23.64 -22.06 -11.06
N LEU A 32 -24.35 -21.28 -10.23
CA LEU A 32 -24.09 -19.86 -10.07
C LEU A 32 -22.72 -19.61 -9.42
N LEU A 33 -22.34 -20.40 -8.41
CA LEU A 33 -21.03 -20.38 -7.77
C LEU A 33 -19.91 -20.80 -8.74
N CYS A 34 -20.13 -21.80 -9.59
CA CYS A 34 -19.19 -22.22 -10.63
C CYS A 34 -19.02 -21.13 -11.70
N LEU A 35 -20.09 -20.46 -12.11
CA LEU A 35 -20.02 -19.33 -13.04
C LEU A 35 -19.28 -18.14 -12.42
N PHE A 36 -19.56 -17.79 -11.16
CA PHE A 36 -18.85 -16.72 -10.45
C PHE A 36 -17.37 -17.03 -10.23
N SER A 37 -17.02 -18.27 -9.87
CA SER A 37 -15.62 -18.70 -9.73
C SER A 37 -14.90 -18.74 -11.07
N SER A 38 -15.57 -19.09 -12.17
CA SER A 38 -15.00 -18.97 -13.51
C SER A 38 -14.76 -17.52 -13.93
N LEU A 39 -15.67 -16.59 -13.61
CA LEU A 39 -15.49 -15.14 -13.83
C LEU A 39 -14.32 -14.55 -13.03
N ILE A 40 -14.12 -15.02 -11.79
CA ILE A 40 -12.98 -14.60 -10.95
C ILE A 40 -11.68 -15.28 -11.40
N SER A 41 -11.75 -16.52 -11.90
CA SER A 41 -10.59 -17.29 -12.38
C SER A 41 -10.12 -16.87 -13.78
N THR A 42 -10.95 -16.22 -14.59
CA THR A 42 -10.54 -15.67 -15.90
C THR A 42 -9.86 -14.30 -15.83
N ASN A 43 -9.66 -13.74 -14.63
CA ASN A 43 -8.69 -12.65 -14.43
C ASN A 43 -7.22 -13.14 -14.37
N GLY A 44 -6.97 -14.37 -14.83
CA GLY A 44 -5.63 -14.82 -15.20
C GLY A 44 -5.08 -13.93 -16.32
N PHE A 45 -4.13 -13.07 -15.95
CA PHE A 45 -3.38 -12.17 -16.81
C PHE A 45 -2.96 -12.83 -18.12
N SER A 46 -3.68 -12.51 -19.21
CA SER A 46 -3.19 -12.73 -20.57
C SER A 46 -2.54 -11.42 -21.04
N PHE A 47 -1.25 -11.26 -20.78
CA PHE A 47 -0.45 -10.18 -21.35
C PHE A 47 -0.14 -10.49 -22.81
N SER A 48 -0.90 -9.91 -23.73
CA SER A 48 -0.48 -9.79 -25.13
C SER A 48 0.69 -8.81 -25.25
N SER A 49 1.79 -9.24 -25.88
CA SER A 49 2.97 -8.40 -26.16
C SER A 49 2.61 -7.08 -26.85
N PRO A 50 3.28 -5.96 -26.53
CA PRO A 50 2.94 -4.67 -27.11
C PRO A 50 3.44 -4.59 -28.56
N LYS A 51 2.49 -4.55 -29.51
CA LYS A 51 2.75 -4.01 -30.84
C LYS A 51 2.52 -2.50 -30.78
N ASN A 52 3.57 -1.73 -31.07
CA ASN A 52 3.62 -0.32 -31.46
C ASN A 52 2.63 0.64 -30.75
N LEU A 53 3.16 1.47 -29.83
CA LEU A 53 2.46 2.64 -29.28
C LEU A 53 1.97 3.57 -30.42
N PRO A 54 0.66 3.86 -30.53
CA PRO A 54 0.24 5.06 -31.22
C PRO A 54 0.51 6.27 -30.30
N ASN A 55 0.83 7.42 -30.91
CA ASN A 55 0.94 8.70 -30.20
C ASN A 55 -0.29 8.90 -29.29
N LYS A 56 -0.06 9.02 -27.98
CA LYS A 56 -1.13 9.20 -26.98
C LYS A 56 -1.87 10.53 -27.26
N PRO A 57 -3.21 10.54 -27.31
CA PRO A 57 -3.97 11.77 -27.53
C PRO A 57 -3.78 12.72 -26.34
N HIS A 58 -3.47 13.98 -26.62
CA HIS A 58 -3.49 15.03 -25.61
C HIS A 58 -4.88 15.09 -24.98
N ARG A 59 -4.97 14.89 -23.65
CA ARG A 59 -6.19 15.07 -22.86
C ARG A 59 -6.70 16.49 -23.08
N GLN A 60 -7.78 16.64 -23.86
CA GLN A 60 -8.39 17.94 -24.07
C GLN A 60 -9.08 18.35 -22.77
N HIS A 61 -8.60 19.44 -22.16
CA HIS A 61 -9.23 20.03 -20.97
C HIS A 61 -10.69 20.36 -21.25
N THR A 62 -11.59 19.65 -20.61
CA THR A 62 -13.01 20.01 -20.67
C THR A 62 -13.26 21.21 -19.76
N THR A 63 -14.17 22.09 -20.15
CA THR A 63 -14.53 23.34 -19.44
C THR A 63 -15.09 23.13 -18.03
N HIS A 64 -15.21 21.88 -17.57
CA HIS A 64 -15.77 21.49 -16.27
C HIS A 64 -14.73 20.91 -15.30
N GLU A 65 -13.46 20.82 -15.69
CA GLU A 65 -12.41 20.30 -14.81
C GLU A 65 -12.10 21.28 -13.68
N LYS A 66 -12.17 20.76 -12.46
CA LYS A 66 -11.89 21.46 -11.21
C LYS A 66 -10.69 20.80 -10.53
N TYR A 67 -9.87 21.59 -9.85
CA TYR A 67 -8.56 21.17 -9.37
C TYR A 67 -8.47 21.29 -7.84
N LEU A 68 -7.71 20.37 -7.25
CA LEU A 68 -7.34 20.35 -5.84
C LEU A 68 -5.81 20.33 -5.74
N TYR A 69 -5.24 21.31 -5.07
CA TYR A 69 -3.80 21.44 -4.87
C TYR A 69 -3.48 21.52 -3.38
N TRP A 70 -2.56 20.68 -2.90
CA TRP A 70 -2.19 20.59 -1.48
C TRP A 70 -0.83 21.21 -1.15
N GLY A 71 -0.12 21.72 -2.17
CA GLY A 71 1.25 22.22 -2.05
C GLY A 71 2.23 21.39 -2.88
N SER A 72 3.46 21.90 -2.99
CA SER A 72 4.52 21.34 -3.84
C SER A 72 5.33 20.23 -3.17
N ARG A 73 4.99 19.88 -1.93
CA ARG A 73 5.66 18.84 -1.13
C ARG A 73 4.66 18.14 -0.23
N ILE A 74 4.68 16.81 -0.27
CA ILE A 74 3.93 15.96 0.66
C ILE A 74 4.52 16.14 2.06
N ASP A 75 3.66 16.31 3.08
CA ASP A 75 4.06 16.36 4.50
C ASP A 75 5.16 17.39 4.84
N CYS A 76 5.09 18.58 4.23
CA CYS A 76 5.93 19.73 4.62
C CYS A 76 5.10 20.88 5.22
N PRO A 77 4.55 20.71 6.42
CA PRO A 77 3.96 21.81 7.15
C PRO A 77 5.02 22.56 7.97
N GLY A 78 5.63 23.60 7.38
CA GLY A 78 6.48 24.55 8.10
C GLY A 78 7.63 23.91 8.89
N LYS A 79 7.53 23.86 10.24
CA LYS A 79 8.61 23.47 11.18
C LYS A 79 9.18 22.05 10.99
N HIS A 80 8.51 21.18 10.25
CA HIS A 80 8.96 19.81 9.98
C HIS A 80 9.48 19.59 8.55
N CYS A 81 9.71 20.66 7.78
CA CYS A 81 10.24 20.59 6.42
C CYS A 81 11.75 20.31 6.33
N GLU A 82 12.47 20.27 7.46
CA GLU A 82 13.92 20.05 7.48
C GLU A 82 14.30 18.57 7.25
N SER A 83 13.40 17.61 7.53
CA SER A 83 13.65 16.18 7.32
C SER A 83 12.51 15.49 6.59
N CYS A 84 12.84 14.67 5.60
CA CYS A 84 11.86 13.82 4.93
C CYS A 84 11.55 12.56 5.73
N GLU A 85 10.37 11.98 5.49
CA GLU A 85 9.93 10.69 6.06
C GLU A 85 10.20 9.52 5.09
N GLY A 86 9.99 8.28 5.55
CA GLY A 86 10.11 7.08 4.72
C GLY A 86 8.92 6.90 3.75
N LEU A 87 9.09 6.03 2.73
CA LEU A 87 8.11 5.90 1.62
C LEU A 87 6.70 5.61 2.10
N GLY A 88 6.53 4.68 3.05
CA GLY A 88 5.21 4.30 3.53
C GLY A 88 4.46 5.45 4.24
N HIS A 89 5.18 6.41 4.81
CA HIS A 89 4.58 7.63 5.37
C HIS A 89 4.10 8.52 4.23
N GLN A 90 4.98 8.81 3.27
CA GLN A 90 4.70 9.64 2.10
C GLN A 90 3.51 9.09 1.29
N GLU A 91 3.47 7.78 1.04
CA GLU A 91 2.35 7.09 0.39
C GLU A 91 1.04 7.23 1.15
N SER A 92 1.10 7.12 2.48
CA SER A 92 -0.08 7.30 3.33
C SER A 92 -0.67 8.71 3.16
N SER A 93 0.19 9.72 3.05
CA SER A 93 -0.20 11.11 2.88
C SER A 93 -0.68 11.44 1.47
N LEU A 94 0.03 10.95 0.45
CA LEU A 94 -0.38 11.07 -0.94
C LEU A 94 -1.74 10.41 -1.17
N ARG A 95 -1.96 9.21 -0.61
CA ARG A 95 -3.26 8.53 -0.69
C ARG A 95 -4.37 9.36 -0.07
N CYS A 96 -4.13 10.02 1.07
CA CYS A 96 -5.14 10.89 1.68
C CYS A 96 -5.54 12.06 0.75
N ALA A 97 -4.56 12.70 0.11
CA ALA A 97 -4.83 13.78 -0.84
C ALA A 97 -5.61 13.29 -2.08
N LEU A 98 -5.26 12.10 -2.60
CA LEU A 98 -5.98 11.45 -3.70
C LEU A 98 -7.42 11.12 -3.32
N GLU A 99 -7.66 10.56 -2.12
CA GLU A 99 -9.01 10.26 -1.61
C GLU A 99 -9.85 11.53 -1.47
N GLU A 100 -9.26 12.64 -1.01
CA GLU A 100 -9.99 13.91 -0.96
C GLU A 100 -10.33 14.43 -2.37
N ALA A 101 -9.40 14.31 -3.32
CA ALA A 101 -9.66 14.68 -4.72
C ALA A 101 -10.80 13.84 -5.32
N MET A 102 -10.83 12.54 -5.06
CA MET A 102 -11.95 11.66 -5.44
C MET A 102 -13.25 12.11 -4.79
N PHE A 103 -13.24 12.36 -3.48
CA PHE A 103 -14.42 12.77 -2.73
C PHE A 103 -15.03 14.08 -3.27
N LEU A 104 -14.18 15.03 -3.64
CA LEU A 104 -14.54 16.33 -4.19
C LEU A 104 -14.81 16.32 -5.71
N ASN A 105 -14.56 15.21 -6.38
CA ASN A 105 -14.60 15.08 -7.84
C ASN A 105 -13.73 16.14 -8.55
N ARG A 106 -12.46 16.20 -8.15
CA ARG A 106 -11.47 17.15 -8.68
C ARG A 106 -10.23 16.43 -9.18
N THR A 107 -9.58 16.98 -10.20
CA THR A 107 -8.24 16.59 -10.62
C THR A 107 -7.25 16.98 -9.53
N PHE A 108 -6.48 16.02 -9.04
CA PHE A 108 -5.45 16.29 -8.05
C PHE A 108 -4.19 16.83 -8.74
N VAL A 109 -3.70 17.96 -8.25
CA VAL A 109 -2.42 18.54 -8.67
C VAL A 109 -1.36 17.96 -7.75
N MET A 110 -0.68 16.92 -8.23
CA MET A 110 0.31 16.17 -7.49
C MET A 110 1.68 16.86 -7.54
N PRO A 111 2.45 16.86 -6.45
CA PRO A 111 3.84 17.29 -6.47
C PRO A 111 4.66 16.53 -7.52
N SER A 112 5.44 17.26 -8.33
CA SER A 112 6.36 16.67 -9.31
C SER A 112 7.55 15.96 -8.66
N ARG A 113 7.77 16.18 -7.36
CA ARG A 113 8.82 15.51 -6.59
C ARG A 113 8.30 15.06 -5.23
N MET A 114 8.81 13.91 -4.77
CA MET A 114 8.59 13.38 -3.44
C MET A 114 9.83 13.58 -2.58
N CYS A 115 9.65 14.04 -1.34
CA CYS A 115 10.70 14.13 -0.33
C CYS A 115 11.02 12.72 0.18
N ILE A 116 12.29 12.33 0.22
CA ILE A 116 12.70 11.02 0.69
C ILE A 116 13.82 11.12 1.73
N ASN A 117 13.68 10.40 2.84
CA ASN A 117 14.72 10.36 3.87
C ASN A 117 15.98 9.65 3.34
N PRO A 118 17.15 10.32 3.29
CA PRO A 118 18.39 9.73 2.78
C PRO A 118 18.95 8.64 3.69
N ILE A 119 18.47 8.48 4.94
CA ILE A 119 18.89 7.37 5.82
C ILE A 119 18.64 6.01 5.17
N HIS A 120 17.61 5.93 4.32
CA HIS A 120 17.26 4.72 3.60
C HIS A 120 18.17 4.45 2.40
N ASN A 121 18.94 5.44 1.90
CA ASN A 121 19.89 5.29 0.80
C ASN A 121 21.28 4.76 1.23
N LYS A 122 21.54 4.63 2.54
CA LYS A 122 22.81 4.10 3.08
C LYS A 122 22.97 2.57 2.96
N LYS A 123 22.10 1.88 2.22
CA LYS A 123 22.08 0.41 2.10
C LYS A 123 22.79 0.02 0.80
N GLY A 124 24.00 -0.55 0.91
CA GLY A 124 24.79 -1.08 -0.20
C GLY A 124 24.41 -2.51 -0.60
N ILE A 125 23.14 -2.76 -0.94
CA ILE A 125 22.77 -4.05 -1.59
C ILE A 125 23.29 -4.09 -3.02
N LEU A 126 23.29 -2.93 -3.67
CA LEU A 126 23.69 -2.73 -5.05
C LEU A 126 24.83 -1.71 -5.10
N HIS A 127 25.55 -1.64 -6.21
CA HIS A 127 26.65 -0.69 -6.38
C HIS A 127 26.11 0.75 -6.26
N GLN A 128 26.52 1.44 -5.20
CA GLN A 128 26.02 2.78 -4.88
C GLN A 128 26.62 3.81 -5.83
N SER A 129 25.79 4.68 -6.41
CA SER A 129 26.24 5.86 -7.17
C SER A 129 26.01 7.14 -6.37
N ASP A 130 26.75 8.20 -6.67
CA ASP A 130 26.65 9.51 -6.01
C ASP A 130 25.24 10.13 -6.11
N LYS A 131 24.45 9.72 -7.11
CA LYS A 131 23.04 10.13 -7.30
C LYS A 131 22.13 9.74 -6.13
N TRP A 132 22.51 8.76 -5.32
CA TRP A 132 21.72 8.25 -4.19
C TRP A 132 21.72 9.20 -2.98
N ALA A 133 22.49 10.29 -3.01
CA ALA A 133 22.53 11.27 -1.93
C ALA A 133 21.34 12.25 -1.93
N GLU A 134 20.54 12.30 -3.00
CA GLU A 134 19.44 13.25 -3.10
C GLU A 134 18.28 12.91 -2.16
N SER A 135 17.79 13.91 -1.41
CA SER A 135 16.63 13.80 -0.50
C SER A 135 15.29 13.96 -1.23
N SER A 136 15.28 13.78 -2.55
CA SER A 136 14.11 13.96 -3.39
C SER A 136 14.12 13.04 -4.61
N CYS A 137 12.96 12.53 -4.99
CA CYS A 137 12.76 11.78 -6.24
C CYS A 137 11.76 12.50 -7.12
N VAL A 138 11.95 12.45 -8.44
CA VAL A 138 10.90 12.83 -9.39
C VAL A 138 9.72 11.86 -9.25
N MET A 139 8.50 12.39 -9.24
CA MET A 139 7.30 11.59 -8.97
C MET A 139 7.04 10.54 -10.07
N ASP A 140 7.29 10.90 -11.33
CA ASP A 140 7.06 10.02 -12.50
C ASP A 140 8.10 8.90 -12.66
N THR A 141 9.24 8.98 -11.97
CA THR A 141 10.19 7.85 -11.90
C THR A 141 9.74 6.81 -10.87
N LEU A 142 8.89 7.18 -9.92
CA LEU A 142 8.35 6.30 -8.90
C LEU A 142 6.98 5.74 -9.29
N TYR A 143 6.07 6.59 -9.75
CA TYR A 143 4.69 6.21 -10.03
C TYR A 143 4.26 6.53 -11.46
N ASP A 144 3.32 5.74 -11.96
CA ASP A 144 2.71 5.91 -13.27
C ASP A 144 1.47 6.80 -13.17
N MET A 145 1.57 8.04 -13.65
CA MET A 145 0.49 9.02 -13.57
C MET A 145 -0.74 8.62 -14.40
N ASP A 146 -0.55 7.90 -15.50
CA ASP A 146 -1.64 7.43 -16.35
C ASP A 146 -2.41 6.34 -15.62
N LEU A 147 -1.70 5.38 -15.01
CA LEU A 147 -2.31 4.29 -14.23
C LEU A 147 -3.06 4.84 -13.00
N ILE A 148 -2.49 5.82 -12.29
CA ILE A 148 -3.22 6.52 -11.21
C ILE A 148 -4.47 7.22 -11.75
N SER A 149 -4.36 7.86 -12.91
CA SER A 149 -5.43 8.59 -13.58
C SER A 149 -6.62 7.75 -14.02
N GLU A 150 -6.48 6.42 -14.08
CA GLU A 150 -7.59 5.49 -14.29
C GLU A 150 -8.58 5.49 -13.10
N THR A 151 -8.09 5.81 -11.90
CA THR A 151 -8.91 5.87 -10.67
C THR A 151 -9.14 7.29 -10.18
N VAL A 152 -8.09 8.12 -10.16
CA VAL A 152 -8.15 9.51 -9.67
C VAL A 152 -7.45 10.39 -10.70
N PRO A 153 -8.12 11.34 -11.36
CA PRO A 153 -7.46 12.21 -12.31
C PRO A 153 -6.32 12.99 -11.65
N VAL A 154 -5.10 12.86 -12.17
CA VAL A 154 -3.93 13.57 -11.66
C VAL A 154 -3.22 14.36 -12.76
N ILE A 155 -2.63 15.49 -12.38
CA ILE A 155 -1.61 16.19 -13.15
C ILE A 155 -0.44 16.56 -12.22
N LEU A 156 0.76 16.73 -12.76
CA LEU A 156 1.92 17.18 -11.99
C LEU A 156 1.96 18.72 -11.89
N ASP A 157 2.46 19.23 -10.77
CA ASP A 157 2.65 20.66 -10.50
C ASP A 157 3.76 21.34 -11.34
N ASN A 158 4.44 20.59 -12.21
CA ASN A 158 5.37 21.11 -13.22
C ASN A 158 4.83 20.98 -14.65
N SER A 159 3.58 20.54 -14.82
CA SER A 159 2.98 20.33 -16.13
C SER A 159 2.53 21.64 -16.80
N LYS A 160 2.47 21.64 -18.14
CA LYS A 160 1.88 22.74 -18.93
C LYS A 160 0.41 22.96 -18.58
N ASP A 161 -0.28 21.90 -18.18
CA ASP A 161 -1.69 21.92 -17.78
C ASP A 161 -1.86 22.70 -16.49
N TRP A 162 -0.99 22.45 -15.50
CA TRP A 162 -1.01 23.20 -14.25
C TRP A 162 -0.74 24.69 -14.45
N TYR A 163 0.22 25.04 -15.33
CA TYR A 163 0.47 26.45 -15.68
C TYR A 163 -0.78 27.13 -16.28
N ARG A 164 -1.53 26.42 -17.13
CA ARG A 164 -2.80 26.90 -17.70
C ARG A 164 -3.89 27.07 -16.63
N VAL A 165 -3.97 26.15 -15.67
CA VAL A 165 -4.90 26.25 -14.54
C VAL A 165 -4.58 27.47 -13.67
N LEU A 166 -3.30 27.65 -13.29
CA LEU A 166 -2.86 28.78 -12.47
C LEU A 166 -3.13 30.13 -13.13
N SER A 167 -2.73 30.29 -14.39
CA SER A 167 -2.97 31.52 -15.15
C SER A 167 -4.47 31.83 -15.26
N THR A 168 -5.30 30.81 -15.49
CA THR A 168 -6.76 30.96 -15.54
C THR A 168 -7.33 31.33 -14.18
N SER A 169 -6.90 30.69 -13.09
CA SER A 169 -7.38 30.98 -11.74
C SER A 169 -7.00 32.40 -11.29
N MET A 170 -5.80 32.86 -11.63
CA MET A 170 -5.35 34.23 -11.34
C MET A 170 -6.21 35.27 -12.08
N ARG A 171 -6.53 35.03 -13.36
CA ARG A 171 -7.42 35.90 -14.15
C ARG A 171 -8.83 35.99 -13.57
N LEU A 172 -9.33 34.90 -12.99
CA LEU A 172 -10.66 34.84 -12.38
C LEU A 172 -10.71 35.40 -10.94
N GLY A 173 -9.55 35.61 -10.30
CA GLY A 173 -9.44 36.15 -8.93
C GLY A 173 -10.20 35.29 -7.92
N ALA A 174 -10.96 35.93 -7.03
CA ALA A 174 -11.77 35.27 -6.01
C ALA A 174 -12.83 34.29 -6.57
N ARG A 175 -13.17 34.38 -7.87
CA ARG A 175 -14.07 33.43 -8.55
C ARG A 175 -13.35 32.22 -9.14
N GLY A 176 -12.02 32.24 -9.17
CA GLY A 176 -11.19 31.18 -9.75
C GLY A 176 -10.51 30.30 -8.71
N VAL A 177 -10.16 30.87 -7.55
CA VAL A 177 -9.40 30.17 -6.52
C VAL A 177 -9.88 30.54 -5.13
N ALA A 178 -9.91 29.55 -4.25
CA ALA A 178 -9.98 29.76 -2.80
C ALA A 178 -8.81 29.08 -2.11
N HIS A 179 -8.27 29.77 -1.10
CA HIS A 179 -7.39 29.17 -0.12
C HIS A 179 -8.24 28.63 1.04
N VAL A 180 -8.07 27.35 1.38
CA VAL A 180 -8.83 26.70 2.45
C VAL A 180 -7.88 26.08 3.47
N GLU A 181 -8.09 26.40 4.74
CA GLU A 181 -7.32 25.89 5.87
C GLU A 181 -8.29 25.53 7.00
N GLY A 182 -8.15 24.35 7.59
CA GLY A 182 -9.01 23.89 8.69
C GLY A 182 -10.47 23.59 8.31
N ILE A 183 -10.84 23.66 7.03
CA ILE A 183 -12.18 23.37 6.52
C ILE A 183 -12.28 21.88 6.15
N SER A 184 -13.39 21.22 6.50
CA SER A 184 -13.61 19.80 6.19
C SER A 184 -13.92 19.58 4.70
N ARG A 185 -13.53 18.41 4.16
CA ARG A 185 -13.86 18.01 2.78
C ARG A 185 -15.37 18.03 2.49
N VAL A 186 -16.21 17.73 3.49
CA VAL A 186 -17.68 17.77 3.38
C VAL A 186 -18.14 19.22 3.16
N HIS A 187 -17.63 20.16 3.96
CA HIS A 187 -17.98 21.57 3.79
C HIS A 187 -17.49 22.14 2.44
N ILE A 188 -16.29 21.73 1.98
CA ILE A 188 -15.78 22.12 0.65
C ILE A 188 -16.70 21.59 -0.47
N LYS A 189 -17.28 20.40 -0.30
CA LYS A 189 -18.18 19.79 -1.28
C LYS A 189 -19.56 20.43 -1.30
N GLU A 190 -20.14 20.70 -0.14
CA GLU A 190 -21.54 21.14 0.00
C GLU A 190 -21.70 22.66 -0.18
N ASN A 191 -20.69 23.45 0.18
CA ASN A 191 -20.76 24.90 0.06
C ASN A 191 -20.49 25.35 -1.39
N SER A 192 -21.49 25.96 -2.02
CA SER A 192 -21.45 26.46 -3.41
C SER A 192 -20.35 27.49 -3.66
N HIS A 193 -19.89 28.19 -2.62
CA HIS A 193 -18.75 29.09 -2.69
C HIS A 193 -17.46 28.35 -3.08
N TYR A 194 -17.23 27.13 -2.57
CA TYR A 194 -16.04 26.34 -2.85
C TYR A 194 -16.24 25.35 -3.99
N SER A 195 -17.38 24.66 -4.00
CA SER A 195 -17.63 23.56 -4.93
C SER A 195 -17.60 24.00 -6.40
N ASN A 196 -17.89 25.27 -6.70
CA ASN A 196 -17.87 25.84 -8.05
C ASN A 196 -16.52 26.42 -8.50
N LEU A 197 -15.55 26.59 -7.60
CA LEU A 197 -14.26 27.20 -7.96
C LEU A 197 -13.42 26.26 -8.81
N LEU A 198 -12.71 26.84 -9.77
CA LEU A 198 -11.74 26.14 -10.61
C LEU A 198 -10.65 25.49 -9.75
N LEU A 199 -10.08 26.22 -8.79
CA LEU A 199 -8.98 25.75 -7.96
C LEU A 199 -9.31 25.85 -6.47
N ILE A 200 -9.12 24.75 -5.74
CA ILE A 200 -9.03 24.77 -4.28
C ILE A 200 -7.56 24.60 -3.92
N ASN A 201 -6.98 25.66 -3.36
CA ASN A 201 -5.65 25.64 -2.77
C ASN A 201 -5.81 25.26 -1.28
N ARG A 202 -5.54 24.00 -0.97
CA ARG A 202 -5.78 23.41 0.34
C ARG A 202 -4.51 23.37 1.16
N THR A 203 -4.53 24.04 2.30
CA THR A 203 -3.51 23.86 3.33
C THR A 203 -3.84 22.59 4.10
N ALA A 204 -2.96 21.60 3.95
CA ALA A 204 -3.03 20.38 4.73
C ALA A 204 -2.61 20.61 6.19
N SER A 205 -2.93 19.66 7.06
CA SER A 205 -2.57 19.69 8.48
C SER A 205 -1.11 20.10 8.72
N PRO A 206 -0.85 20.92 9.76
CA PRO A 206 0.51 21.32 10.11
C PRO A 206 1.40 20.17 10.64
N LEU A 207 0.90 18.93 10.68
CA LEU A 207 1.63 17.73 11.10
C LEU A 207 1.97 16.83 9.91
N SER A 208 0.96 16.39 9.16
CA SER A 208 1.08 15.60 7.93
C SER A 208 -0.26 15.56 7.20
N TRP A 209 -0.24 15.48 5.87
CA TRP A 209 -1.41 15.39 5.00
C TRP A 209 -2.35 14.26 5.41
N PHE A 210 -1.82 13.10 5.80
CA PHE A 210 -2.67 11.98 6.22
C PHE A 210 -3.56 12.30 7.43
N MET A 211 -3.23 13.33 8.22
CA MET A 211 -4.05 13.77 9.35
C MET A 211 -5.33 14.49 8.94
N GLU A 212 -5.46 14.94 7.68
CA GLU A 212 -6.70 15.49 7.14
C GLU A 212 -7.77 14.42 6.95
N CYS A 213 -7.35 13.19 6.63
CA CYS A 213 -8.24 12.03 6.49
C CYS A 213 -8.52 11.37 7.85
N LYS A 214 -8.90 12.16 8.86
CA LYS A 214 -9.24 11.67 10.22
C LYS A 214 -10.24 10.50 10.14
N ASP A 215 -10.11 9.54 11.06
CA ASP A 215 -10.84 8.27 11.15
C ASP A 215 -10.41 7.12 10.22
N ARG A 216 -9.09 6.93 10.01
CA ARG A 216 -8.58 5.67 9.45
C ARG A 216 -8.96 4.41 10.23
N ASN A 217 -9.36 4.54 11.49
CA ASN A 217 -9.89 3.41 12.27
C ASN A 217 -11.25 2.96 11.73
N ASN A 218 -12.01 3.89 11.13
CA ASN A 218 -13.19 3.54 10.38
C ASN A 218 -12.76 3.14 8.95
N ARG A 219 -12.44 1.86 8.75
CA ARG A 219 -12.04 1.31 7.44
C ARG A 219 -13.06 1.59 6.34
N SER A 220 -14.34 1.83 6.67
CA SER A 220 -15.38 2.17 5.69
C SER A 220 -15.28 3.60 5.15
N ALA A 221 -14.47 4.47 5.75
CA ALA A 221 -14.24 5.84 5.29
C ALA A 221 -13.06 5.96 4.30
N ILE A 222 -12.33 4.85 4.09
CA ILE A 222 -11.18 4.76 3.18
C ILE A 222 -11.69 4.45 1.77
N MET A 223 -11.37 5.29 0.79
CA MET A 223 -11.78 5.09 -0.60
C MET A 223 -10.74 4.31 -1.41
N LEU A 224 -9.44 4.44 -1.09
CA LEU A 224 -8.36 3.77 -1.81
C LEU A 224 -7.72 2.68 -0.93
N PRO A 225 -7.53 1.45 -1.43
CA PRO A 225 -6.89 0.41 -0.65
C PRO A 225 -5.42 0.76 -0.34
N TYR A 226 -4.87 0.18 0.73
CA TYR A 226 -3.44 0.37 1.07
C TYR A 226 -2.50 -0.07 -0.05
N SER A 227 -2.93 -1.03 -0.86
CA SER A 227 -2.22 -1.54 -2.04
C SER A 227 -2.27 -0.62 -3.25
N PHE A 228 -3.10 0.44 -3.27
CA PHE A 228 -3.27 1.31 -4.43
C PHE A 228 -1.93 1.85 -4.93
N LEU A 229 -1.26 2.76 -4.19
CA LEU A 229 0.03 3.31 -4.62
C LEU A 229 1.11 2.26 -4.89
N PRO A 230 1.28 1.19 -4.07
CA PRO A 230 2.20 0.11 -4.39
C PRO A 230 1.99 -0.56 -5.76
N THR A 231 0.75 -0.62 -6.24
CA THR A 231 0.41 -1.17 -7.57
C THR A 231 0.50 -0.15 -8.72
N MET A 232 0.77 1.12 -8.40
CA MET A 232 0.88 2.23 -9.34
C MET A 232 2.34 2.59 -9.67
N ALA A 233 3.30 1.69 -9.40
CA ALA A 233 4.72 1.92 -9.68
C ALA A 233 4.96 2.26 -11.15
N SER A 234 5.96 3.09 -11.48
CA SER A 234 6.25 3.51 -12.85
C SER A 234 6.51 2.32 -13.79
N GLN A 235 6.22 2.47 -15.09
CA GLN A 235 6.38 1.41 -16.07
C GLN A 235 7.79 0.78 -16.03
N ARG A 236 8.84 1.61 -15.95
CA ARG A 236 10.23 1.16 -15.88
C ARG A 236 10.48 0.23 -14.69
N LEU A 237 9.89 0.50 -13.52
CA LEU A 237 10.03 -0.34 -12.33
C LEU A 237 9.25 -1.64 -12.48
N ARG A 238 8.03 -1.59 -13.06
CA ARG A 238 7.22 -2.78 -13.34
C ARG A 238 7.92 -3.72 -14.32
N ASP A 239 8.42 -3.19 -15.44
CA ASP A 239 9.10 -3.98 -16.47
C ASP A 239 10.33 -4.72 -15.93
N VAL A 240 11.05 -4.12 -14.97
CA VAL A 240 12.19 -4.78 -14.32
C VAL A 240 11.74 -5.80 -13.29
N ALA A 241 10.71 -5.49 -12.49
CA ALA A 241 10.13 -6.46 -11.57
C ALA A 241 9.65 -7.71 -12.31
N ASP A 242 8.95 -7.55 -13.44
CA ASP A 242 8.46 -8.66 -14.27
C ASP A 242 9.60 -9.53 -14.81
N LYS A 243 10.73 -8.93 -15.19
CA LYS A 243 11.94 -9.67 -15.58
C LYS A 243 12.50 -10.49 -14.42
N VAL A 244 12.58 -9.92 -13.21
CA VAL A 244 13.04 -10.65 -12.02
C VAL A 244 12.08 -11.80 -11.69
N ILE A 245 10.78 -11.54 -11.72
CA ILE A 245 9.73 -12.54 -11.48
C ILE A 245 9.84 -13.70 -12.48
N ALA A 246 10.03 -13.40 -13.77
CA ALA A 246 10.22 -14.42 -14.79
C ALA A 246 11.47 -15.28 -14.55
N LEU A 247 12.57 -14.68 -14.06
CA LEU A 247 13.79 -15.41 -13.69
C LEU A 247 13.63 -16.24 -12.41
N LEU A 248 12.77 -15.81 -11.48
CA LEU A 248 12.45 -16.56 -10.25
C LEU A 248 11.59 -17.80 -10.54
N GLY A 249 10.73 -17.76 -11.56
CA GLY A 249 9.84 -18.85 -11.93
C GLY A 249 8.68 -19.02 -10.93
N ASP A 250 8.46 -20.24 -10.43
CA ASP A 250 7.53 -20.50 -9.31
C ASP A 250 8.27 -20.32 -7.98
N TYR A 251 7.88 -19.33 -7.19
CA TYR A 251 8.55 -18.94 -5.95
C TYR A 251 7.58 -18.46 -4.88
N ASP A 252 8.05 -18.45 -3.64
CA ASP A 252 7.42 -17.81 -2.50
C ASP A 252 8.30 -16.65 -2.03
N SER A 253 7.71 -15.74 -1.26
CA SER A 253 8.41 -14.54 -0.84
C SER A 253 8.17 -14.21 0.62
N ILE A 254 9.22 -13.70 1.27
CA ILE A 254 9.15 -13.19 2.63
C ILE A 254 9.67 -11.75 2.67
N HIS A 255 8.92 -10.87 3.34
CA HIS A 255 9.42 -9.57 3.74
C HIS A 255 9.83 -9.59 5.21
N VAL A 256 11.08 -9.21 5.50
CA VAL A 256 11.65 -9.23 6.85
C VAL A 256 12.09 -7.83 7.28
N ARG A 257 11.30 -7.20 8.15
CA ARG A 257 11.53 -5.84 8.66
C ARG A 257 12.17 -5.85 10.04
N ARG A 258 13.50 -5.80 10.05
CA ARG A 258 14.34 -5.68 11.24
C ARG A 258 14.89 -4.25 11.32
N GLY A 259 16.21 -4.04 11.30
CA GLY A 259 16.84 -2.72 11.28
C GLY A 259 16.33 -1.79 12.39
N ASP A 260 15.93 -0.57 12.04
CA ASP A 260 15.41 0.45 12.98
C ASP A 260 14.09 0.06 13.71
N LYS A 261 13.47 -1.07 13.36
CA LYS A 261 12.30 -1.59 14.11
C LYS A 261 12.69 -2.40 15.34
N ILE A 262 13.89 -2.96 15.38
CA ILE A 262 14.47 -3.59 16.58
C ILE A 262 15.04 -2.46 17.44
N LYS A 263 14.16 -1.83 18.24
CA LYS A 263 14.54 -0.77 19.18
C LYS A 263 14.57 -1.34 20.58
N THR A 264 15.74 -1.30 21.22
CA THR A 264 15.89 -1.70 22.62
C THR A 264 16.32 -0.51 23.48
N ARG A 265 15.89 -0.49 24.74
CA ARG A 265 16.39 0.44 25.76
C ARG A 265 16.42 -0.22 27.13
N LYS A 266 17.26 0.25 28.04
CA LYS A 266 17.17 -0.11 29.46
C LYS A 266 16.15 0.77 30.17
N ASP A 267 15.34 0.19 31.02
CA ASP A 267 14.48 0.94 31.94
C ASP A 267 15.28 1.41 33.18
N ARG A 268 14.60 2.09 34.11
CA ARG A 268 15.20 2.60 35.35
C ARG A 268 15.82 1.53 36.26
N PHE A 269 15.50 0.26 36.04
CA PHE A 269 16.03 -0.89 36.77
C PHE A 269 17.11 -1.64 35.99
N GLY A 270 17.54 -1.11 34.84
CA GLY A 270 18.55 -1.73 33.98
C GLY A 270 18.03 -2.85 33.09
N VAL A 271 16.71 -3.11 33.06
CA VAL A 271 16.09 -4.20 32.30
C VAL A 271 15.87 -3.76 30.85
N TYR A 272 16.25 -4.61 29.90
CA TYR A 272 16.01 -4.34 28.47
C TYR A 272 14.52 -4.39 28.12
N ARG A 273 14.07 -3.41 27.34
CA ARG A 273 12.72 -3.30 26.81
C ARG A 273 12.74 -3.08 25.31
N THR A 274 11.71 -3.54 24.61
CA THR A 274 11.48 -3.35 23.18
C THR A 274 10.06 -2.87 22.90
N LEU A 275 9.85 -2.25 21.74
CA LEU A 275 8.53 -1.83 21.25
C LEU A 275 7.77 -2.97 20.53
N HIS A 276 8.50 -3.97 20.06
CA HIS A 276 7.97 -5.18 19.44
C HIS A 276 8.60 -6.36 20.19
N PRO A 277 7.90 -6.96 21.18
CA PRO A 277 8.45 -7.99 22.07
C PRO A 277 8.95 -9.25 21.33
N HIS A 278 8.30 -9.66 20.24
CA HIS A 278 8.61 -10.91 19.54
C HIS A 278 9.41 -10.69 18.25
N LEU A 279 9.42 -9.47 17.69
CA LEU A 279 10.01 -9.19 16.38
C LEU A 279 11.43 -9.73 16.17
N ASP A 280 12.36 -9.53 17.13
CA ASP A 280 13.74 -10.02 16.95
C ASP A 280 13.79 -11.55 16.89
N ARG A 281 13.06 -12.22 17.78
CA ARG A 281 12.93 -13.68 17.84
C ARG A 281 12.33 -14.22 16.55
N ASP A 282 11.12 -13.78 16.21
CA ASP A 282 10.31 -14.32 15.11
C ASP A 282 10.95 -14.14 13.74
N THR A 283 11.87 -13.20 13.60
CA THR A 283 12.56 -12.92 12.33
C THR A 283 13.99 -13.47 12.28
N ARG A 284 14.40 -14.32 13.23
CA ARG A 284 15.62 -15.12 13.13
C ARG A 284 15.41 -16.35 12.25
N PRO A 285 16.45 -16.85 11.56
CA PRO A 285 16.32 -17.94 10.59
C PRO A 285 15.63 -19.20 11.16
N GLU A 286 15.98 -19.61 12.38
CA GLU A 286 15.43 -20.78 13.05
C GLU A 286 13.93 -20.67 13.34
N PHE A 287 13.45 -19.47 13.72
CA PHE A 287 12.04 -19.19 13.94
C PHE A 287 11.29 -19.01 12.62
N ILE A 288 11.90 -18.34 11.64
CA ILE A 288 11.34 -18.22 10.29
C ILE A 288 11.11 -19.62 9.71
N HIS A 289 12.11 -20.51 9.80
CA HIS A 289 12.00 -21.88 9.30
C HIS A 289 10.77 -22.59 9.86
N HIS A 290 10.59 -22.59 11.19
CA HIS A 290 9.46 -23.22 11.84
C HIS A 290 8.11 -22.53 11.52
N LYS A 291 8.09 -21.20 11.40
CA LYS A 291 6.86 -20.47 11.09
C LYS A 291 6.40 -20.73 9.66
N ILE A 292 7.31 -20.76 8.69
CA ILE A 292 6.94 -20.82 7.27
C ILE A 292 6.80 -22.24 6.72
N GLU A 293 7.31 -23.28 7.39
CA GLU A 293 7.28 -24.65 6.87
C GLU A 293 5.85 -25.20 6.64
N LYS A 294 4.88 -24.68 7.38
CA LYS A 294 3.45 -24.98 7.20
C LYS A 294 2.83 -24.36 5.95
N TRP A 295 3.51 -23.40 5.32
CA TRP A 295 3.03 -22.65 4.16
C TRP A 295 3.88 -22.90 2.91
N VAL A 296 5.20 -23.05 3.10
CA VAL A 296 6.18 -23.18 2.02
C VAL A 296 6.85 -24.56 2.11
N PRO A 297 6.56 -25.46 1.14
CA PRO A 297 7.23 -26.75 1.06
C PRO A 297 8.77 -26.65 0.93
N PRO A 298 9.52 -27.65 1.44
CA PRO A 298 10.96 -27.79 1.18
C PRO A 298 11.31 -27.75 -0.31
N GLY A 299 12.51 -27.23 -0.64
CA GLY A 299 13.08 -27.19 -1.98
C GLY A 299 12.60 -26.04 -2.87
N ARG A 300 11.62 -25.26 -2.41
CA ARG A 300 11.07 -24.10 -3.14
C ARG A 300 12.02 -22.90 -3.12
N THR A 301 11.88 -22.04 -4.13
CA THR A 301 12.58 -20.76 -4.21
C THR A 301 11.92 -19.77 -3.23
N LEU A 302 12.72 -19.17 -2.36
CA LEU A 302 12.28 -18.19 -1.37
C LEU A 302 12.98 -16.86 -1.64
N PHE A 303 12.24 -15.88 -2.18
CA PHE A 303 12.72 -14.52 -2.35
C PHE A 303 12.63 -13.76 -1.03
N ILE A 304 13.76 -13.19 -0.57
CA ILE A 304 13.86 -12.50 0.72
C ILE A 304 14.13 -11.01 0.49
N ALA A 305 13.13 -10.17 0.79
CA ALA A 305 13.31 -8.72 0.89
C ALA A 305 13.47 -8.32 2.35
N SER A 306 14.64 -7.80 2.72
CA SER A 306 14.95 -7.50 4.13
C SER A 306 15.80 -6.26 4.28
N ASN A 307 15.66 -5.55 5.40
CA ASN A 307 16.56 -4.48 5.82
C ASN A 307 17.56 -4.89 6.92
N GLU A 308 17.72 -6.19 7.16
CA GLU A 308 18.80 -6.75 7.96
C GLU A 308 20.16 -6.43 7.31
N LYS A 309 21.15 -6.08 8.15
CA LYS A 309 22.47 -5.60 7.70
C LYS A 309 23.55 -6.67 7.81
N THR A 310 23.32 -7.68 8.64
CA THR A 310 24.29 -8.75 8.90
C THR A 310 24.43 -9.62 7.63
N PRO A 311 25.61 -9.67 6.99
CA PRO A 311 25.82 -10.51 5.82
C PRO A 311 25.55 -11.97 6.13
N GLY A 312 24.85 -12.67 5.23
CA GLY A 312 24.53 -14.09 5.42
C GLY A 312 23.57 -14.38 6.57
N PHE A 313 22.90 -13.38 7.17
CA PHE A 313 21.97 -13.59 8.29
C PHE A 313 20.93 -14.68 8.00
N PHE A 314 20.38 -14.72 6.78
CA PHE A 314 19.38 -15.70 6.37
C PHE A 314 19.95 -17.00 5.78
N SER A 315 21.28 -17.15 5.72
CA SER A 315 21.93 -18.35 5.17
C SER A 315 21.47 -19.68 5.79
N PRO A 316 21.09 -19.78 7.09
CA PRO A 316 20.59 -21.04 7.62
C PRO A 316 19.32 -21.55 6.93
N LEU A 317 18.52 -20.66 6.32
CA LEU A 317 17.33 -21.06 5.55
C LEU A 317 17.67 -21.87 4.29
N ALA A 318 18.92 -21.80 3.81
CA ALA A 318 19.38 -22.51 2.62
C ALA A 318 19.38 -24.04 2.80
N GLY A 319 19.33 -24.53 4.05
CA GLY A 319 19.19 -25.97 4.32
C GLY A 319 17.86 -26.56 3.83
N ARG A 320 16.83 -25.73 3.61
CA ARG A 320 15.50 -26.16 3.16
C ARG A 320 14.98 -25.43 1.94
N TYR A 321 15.44 -24.22 1.65
CA TYR A 321 14.92 -23.38 0.57
C TYR A 321 16.02 -22.88 -0.36
N LYS A 322 15.70 -22.62 -1.63
CA LYS A 322 16.60 -21.96 -2.58
C LYS A 322 16.45 -20.45 -2.38
N LEU A 323 17.43 -19.82 -1.74
CA LEU A 323 17.32 -18.40 -1.37
C LEU A 323 17.60 -17.50 -2.57
N ALA A 324 16.74 -16.49 -2.77
CA ALA A 324 16.92 -15.45 -3.77
C ALA A 324 16.81 -14.07 -3.13
N TYR A 325 17.62 -13.13 -3.62
CA TYR A 325 17.70 -11.75 -3.14
C TYR A 325 17.79 -10.80 -4.33
N SER A 326 17.42 -9.53 -4.12
CA SER A 326 17.58 -8.48 -5.13
C SER A 326 19.01 -8.40 -5.67
N SER A 327 20.04 -8.60 -4.82
CA SER A 327 21.44 -8.58 -5.24
C SER A 327 21.81 -9.68 -6.25
N ASN A 328 21.06 -10.78 -6.34
CA ASN A 328 21.28 -11.80 -7.38
C ASN A 328 20.92 -11.29 -8.78
N TYR A 329 20.20 -10.17 -8.87
CA TYR A 329 19.69 -9.59 -10.11
C TYR A 329 20.25 -8.17 -10.37
N SER A 330 21.40 -7.82 -9.78
CA SER A 330 22.02 -6.50 -9.93
C SER A 330 22.21 -6.08 -11.40
N GLY A 331 22.58 -7.02 -12.28
CA GLY A 331 22.76 -6.75 -13.71
C GLY A 331 21.51 -6.21 -14.44
N ILE A 332 20.30 -6.45 -13.92
CA ILE A 332 19.05 -5.89 -14.46
C ILE A 332 18.48 -4.75 -13.60
N LEU A 333 18.85 -4.69 -12.32
CA LEU A 333 18.37 -3.68 -11.36
C LEU A 333 19.21 -2.40 -11.40
N ASP A 334 20.54 -2.51 -11.39
CA ASP A 334 21.47 -1.37 -11.32
C ASP A 334 21.27 -0.34 -12.44
N PRO A 335 20.99 -0.73 -13.71
CA PRO A 335 20.74 0.24 -14.77
C PRO A 335 19.43 1.02 -14.63
N VAL A 336 18.54 0.60 -13.72
CA VAL A 336 17.21 1.19 -13.53
C VAL A 336 17.09 1.96 -12.22
N ILE A 337 17.78 1.51 -11.18
CA ILE A 337 17.62 2.04 -9.83
C ILE A 337 18.58 3.20 -9.57
N GLU A 338 17.99 4.33 -9.20
CA GLU A 338 18.67 5.58 -8.87
C GLU A 338 18.69 5.85 -7.36
N ASN A 339 17.94 5.08 -6.56
CA ASN A 339 17.92 5.15 -5.09
C ASN A 339 17.22 3.92 -4.47
N ASN A 340 17.33 3.77 -3.14
CA ASN A 340 16.72 2.62 -2.44
C ASN A 340 15.19 2.62 -2.42
N TYR A 341 14.54 3.74 -2.75
CA TYR A 341 13.07 3.77 -2.82
C TYR A 341 12.59 3.04 -4.06
N GLN A 342 13.25 3.24 -5.20
CA GLN A 342 12.97 2.49 -6.43
C GLN A 342 13.26 1.00 -6.24
N LEU A 343 14.37 0.64 -5.57
CA LEU A 343 14.65 -0.75 -5.19
C LEU A 343 13.50 -1.33 -4.35
N PHE A 344 13.08 -0.59 -3.32
CA PHE A 344 11.99 -1.02 -2.44
C PHE A 344 10.65 -1.16 -3.18
N MET A 345 10.37 -0.33 -4.18
CA MET A 345 9.18 -0.46 -5.03
C MET A 345 9.26 -1.71 -5.91
N ILE A 346 10.42 -2.00 -6.51
CA ILE A 346 10.64 -3.23 -7.28
C ILE A 346 10.51 -4.46 -6.37
N GLU A 347 11.13 -4.45 -5.19
CA GLU A 347 11.01 -5.53 -4.21
C GLU A 347 9.56 -5.77 -3.82
N ARG A 348 8.75 -4.73 -3.63
CA ARG A 348 7.31 -4.86 -3.37
C ARG A 348 6.56 -5.56 -4.49
N LEU A 349 6.84 -5.23 -5.75
CA LEU A 349 6.24 -5.89 -6.90
C LEU A 349 6.62 -7.36 -6.96
N ILE A 350 7.91 -7.68 -6.75
CA ILE A 350 8.40 -9.06 -6.68
C ILE A 350 7.76 -9.82 -5.51
N LEU A 351 7.61 -9.21 -4.33
CA LEU A 351 6.94 -9.83 -3.20
C LEU A 351 5.49 -10.18 -3.53
N MET A 352 4.75 -9.26 -4.16
CA MET A 352 3.34 -9.44 -4.53
C MET A 352 3.12 -10.43 -5.67
N GLY A 353 4.12 -10.64 -6.55
CA GLY A 353 4.05 -11.64 -7.63
C GLY A 353 4.24 -13.09 -7.18
N ALA A 354 4.58 -13.31 -5.91
CA ALA A 354 4.88 -14.65 -5.38
C ALA A 354 3.60 -15.48 -5.17
N LYS A 355 3.74 -16.81 -5.22
CA LYS A 355 2.65 -17.75 -4.91
C LYS A 355 2.15 -17.59 -3.48
N THR A 356 3.11 -17.50 -2.55
CA THR A 356 2.86 -17.22 -1.14
C THR A 356 3.68 -16.00 -0.75
N PHE A 357 3.03 -14.97 -0.21
CA PHE A 357 3.69 -13.78 0.32
C PHE A 357 3.50 -13.71 1.84
N ILE A 358 4.62 -13.76 2.57
CA ILE A 358 4.65 -13.73 4.03
C ILE A 358 5.24 -12.40 4.48
N LYS A 359 4.45 -11.61 5.21
CA LYS A 359 4.85 -10.32 5.74
C LYS A 359 5.59 -10.46 7.06
N THR A 360 6.30 -9.42 7.48
CA THR A 360 6.87 -9.39 8.83
C THR A 360 5.76 -9.30 9.87
N PHE A 361 4.92 -8.27 9.74
CA PHE A 361 3.82 -7.97 10.64
C PHE A 361 2.49 -8.33 9.98
N LYS A 362 1.51 -8.73 10.78
CA LYS A 362 0.13 -8.89 10.34
C LYS A 362 -0.52 -7.50 10.12
N GLU A 363 -1.07 -7.24 8.95
CA GLU A 363 -1.81 -5.99 8.66
C GLU A 363 -3.30 -6.23 8.54
N ASP A 364 -3.68 -7.38 7.96
CA ASP A 364 -5.05 -7.87 7.83
C ASP A 364 -5.19 -9.30 8.38
N ASP A 365 -6.41 -9.70 8.71
CA ASP A 365 -6.68 -10.98 9.37
C ASP A 365 -6.26 -12.21 8.53
N THR A 366 -6.25 -12.04 7.20
CA THR A 366 -5.88 -13.05 6.21
C THR A 366 -4.39 -13.06 5.87
N ASP A 367 -3.60 -12.11 6.36
CA ASP A 367 -2.17 -12.06 6.07
C ASP A 367 -1.41 -13.21 6.73
N LEU A 368 -0.46 -13.79 5.98
CA LEU A 368 0.59 -14.60 6.56
C LEU A 368 1.67 -13.68 7.14
N SER A 369 1.99 -13.86 8.42
CA SER A 369 2.99 -13.03 9.11
C SER A 369 4.01 -13.85 9.88
N LEU A 370 5.23 -13.31 9.99
CA LEU A 370 6.28 -13.88 10.82
C LEU A 370 6.03 -13.63 12.30
N THR A 371 5.59 -12.42 12.65
CA THR A 371 5.28 -12.03 14.03
C THR A 371 3.82 -11.62 14.21
N ASP A 372 3.32 -11.82 15.42
CA ASP A 372 2.00 -11.36 15.87
C ASP A 372 2.06 -9.95 16.51
N ASP A 373 3.26 -9.36 16.60
CA ASP A 373 3.42 -7.99 17.03
C ASP A 373 2.69 -7.00 16.09
N PRO A 374 2.04 -5.94 16.61
CA PRO A 374 1.42 -4.93 15.78
C PRO A 374 2.47 -4.11 15.03
N LYS A 375 2.27 -3.89 13.71
CA LYS A 375 3.17 -3.06 12.88
C LYS A 375 3.34 -1.63 13.40
N LYS A 376 2.26 -1.06 13.94
CA LYS A 376 2.24 0.28 14.53
C LYS A 376 2.67 0.18 15.99
N ASN A 377 3.63 1.02 16.34
CA ASN A 377 4.17 1.10 17.69
C ASN A 377 3.07 1.52 18.68
N THR A 378 2.82 0.73 19.72
CA THR A 378 1.90 1.06 20.83
C THR A 378 2.47 2.10 21.78
N LYS A 379 3.73 2.51 21.59
CA LYS A 379 4.59 3.26 22.52
C LYS A 379 4.76 2.56 23.89
N SER A 380 4.31 1.32 23.99
CA SER A 380 4.47 0.47 25.16
C SER A 380 5.79 -0.30 25.05
N TRP A 381 6.66 -0.10 26.04
CA TRP A 381 7.96 -0.77 26.10
C TRP A 381 7.84 -2.03 26.94
N GLN A 382 8.03 -3.19 26.30
CA GLN A 382 7.74 -4.50 26.85
C GLN A 382 9.01 -5.33 27.00
N LEU A 383 8.95 -6.42 27.77
CA LEU A 383 10.06 -7.38 27.84
C LEU A 383 10.21 -8.06 26.47
N PRO A 384 11.43 -8.19 25.93
CA PRO A 384 11.65 -8.98 24.73
C PRO A 384 11.41 -10.47 25.04
N VAL A 385 10.83 -11.17 24.08
CA VAL A 385 10.55 -12.61 24.16
C VAL A 385 11.52 -13.33 23.24
N TYR A 386 12.21 -14.33 23.76
CA TYR A 386 13.21 -15.12 23.03
C TYR A 386 12.96 -16.62 23.07
N THR A 387 12.03 -17.09 23.88
CA THR A 387 11.64 -18.49 23.98
C THR A 387 10.81 -18.89 22.76
N MET A 388 10.98 -20.11 22.25
CA MET A 388 9.98 -20.70 21.36
C MET A 388 8.70 -20.89 22.15
N ASP A 389 7.56 -20.54 21.56
CA ASP A 389 6.27 -20.91 22.14
C ASP A 389 6.25 -22.45 22.16
N GLU A 390 5.93 -23.05 23.30
CA GLU A 390 5.80 -24.50 23.40
C GLU A 390 4.73 -24.94 22.40
N VAL A 391 5.09 -25.88 21.52
CA VAL A 391 4.17 -26.43 20.54
C VAL A 391 3.13 -27.23 21.32
N GLU A 392 1.94 -26.67 21.51
CA GLU A 392 0.75 -27.42 21.96
C GLU A 392 0.30 -28.45 20.91
#